data_AF-A0A832S8S8-F1
#
_entry.id   AF-A0A832S8S8-F1
#
_cell.length_a   1.000
_cell.length_b   1.000
_cell.length_c   1.000
_cell.angle_alpha   90.00
_cell.angle_beta   90.00
_cell.angle_gamma   90.00
#
_symmetry.space_group_name_H-M   'P 1'
#
loop_
_entity.id
_entity.type
_entity.pdbx_description
1 polymer ?
#
loop_
_entity_poly.entity_id
_entity_poly.type
_entity_poly.pdbx_seq_one_letter_code
_entity_poly.pdbx_strand_id
1 'polypeptide(L)'
;SKEATEGVIEAVKWLDDLDGVILVMDSTENPYTQVNVTVIGNMEARNLPLLIVANKVDLPNADPGVIKEAFPQHPMVPVSALEGVGMDSFYEALAKQFG
;
A
#
# COMPACT_ATOMS: atom_id res chain seq x y z
N SER A 1 20.04 -10.75 -8.86
CA SER A 1 19.93 -11.75 -7.78
C SER A 1 20.41 -11.17 -6.44
N LYS A 2 21.65 -10.65 -6.37
CA LYS A 2 22.20 -10.00 -5.16
C LYS A 2 21.37 -8.81 -4.64
N GLU A 3 20.97 -7.89 -5.52
CA GLU A 3 20.12 -6.74 -5.16
C GLU A 3 18.74 -7.14 -4.61
N ALA A 4 18.13 -8.17 -5.18
CA ALA A 4 16.83 -8.69 -4.69
C ALA A 4 16.97 -9.33 -3.30
N THR A 5 18.11 -9.96 -3.00
CA THR A 5 18.36 -10.55 -1.67
C THR A 5 18.74 -9.48 -0.63
N GLU A 6 19.48 -8.45 -1.03
CA GLU A 6 19.83 -7.31 -0.17
C GLU A 6 18.59 -6.48 0.19
N GLY A 7 17.72 -6.18 -0.78
CA GLY A 7 16.47 -5.44 -0.53
C GLY A 7 15.53 -6.16 0.45
N VAL A 8 15.47 -7.50 0.41
CA VAL A 8 14.69 -8.30 1.37
C VAL A 8 15.31 -8.26 2.77
N ILE A 9 16.63 -8.38 2.89
CA ILE A 9 17.32 -8.34 4.18
C ILE A 9 17.20 -6.96 4.83
N GLU A 10 17.29 -5.90 4.04
CA GLU A 10 17.12 -4.54 4.53
C GLU A 10 15.68 -4.29 4.99
N ALA A 11 14.68 -4.69 4.20
CA ALA A 11 13.27 -4.62 4.60
C ALA A 11 12.97 -5.37 5.91
N VAL A 12 13.59 -6.55 6.13
CA VAL A 12 13.42 -7.35 7.35
C VAL A 12 14.01 -6.65 8.59
N LYS A 13 15.11 -5.89 8.46
CA LYS A 13 15.71 -5.15 9.58
C LYS A 13 14.85 -3.99 10.08
N TRP A 14 14.02 -3.40 9.22
CA TRP A 14 13.18 -2.28 9.59
C TRP A 14 11.87 -2.73 10.28
N LEU A 15 11.48 -4.00 10.18
CA LEU A 15 10.20 -4.52 10.68
C LEU A 15 9.98 -4.41 12.19
N ASP A 16 11.05 -4.25 12.98
CA ASP A 16 10.96 -4.13 14.44
C ASP A 16 10.73 -2.68 14.92
N ASP A 17 10.89 -1.68 14.04
CA ASP A 17 10.85 -0.25 14.37
C ASP A 17 9.93 0.53 13.39
N LEU A 18 8.88 -0.12 12.89
CA LEU A 18 7.90 0.52 12.02
C LEU A 18 6.83 1.24 12.84
N ASP A 19 6.70 2.55 12.65
CA ASP A 19 5.57 3.35 13.15
C ASP A 19 4.30 3.17 12.30
N GLY A 20 4.42 2.55 11.12
CA GLY A 20 3.32 2.36 10.20
C GLY A 20 3.77 1.87 8.81
N VAL A 21 2.80 1.53 7.96
CA VAL A 21 3.07 0.97 6.63
C VAL A 21 2.21 1.64 5.55
N ILE A 22 2.86 1.89 4.41
CA ILE A 22 2.19 2.26 3.16
C ILE A 22 2.20 1.02 2.26
N LEU A 23 1.02 0.48 1.97
CA LEU A 23 0.87 -0.69 1.11
C LEU A 23 0.41 -0.26 -0.28
N VAL A 24 1.34 -0.29 -1.24
CA VAL A 24 1.05 0.06 -2.64
C VAL A 24 0.52 -1.17 -3.37
N MET A 25 -0.69 -1.08 -3.89
CA MET A 25 -1.35 -2.13 -4.69
C MET A 25 -1.53 -1.68 -6.12
N ASP A 26 -1.42 -2.62 -7.06
CA ASP A 26 -1.71 -2.37 -8.47
C ASP A 26 -3.22 -2.37 -8.71
N SER A 27 -3.76 -1.24 -9.18
CA SER A 27 -5.21 -1.10 -9.44
C SER A 27 -5.68 -1.89 -10.66
N THR A 28 -4.79 -2.47 -11.45
CA THR A 28 -5.18 -3.33 -12.59
C THR A 28 -5.27 -4.81 -12.23
N GLU A 29 -4.90 -5.18 -11.00
CA GLU A 29 -4.77 -6.56 -10.55
C GLU A 29 -5.80 -6.90 -9.46
N ASN A 30 -6.05 -8.19 -9.24
CA ASN A 30 -6.92 -8.63 -8.16
C ASN A 30 -6.27 -8.32 -6.79
N PRO A 31 -6.95 -7.57 -5.89
CA PRO A 31 -6.40 -7.23 -4.57
C PRO A 31 -6.19 -8.44 -3.64
N TYR A 32 -6.91 -9.55 -3.85
CA TYR A 32 -6.88 -10.74 -3.00
C TYR A 32 -5.72 -11.69 -3.28
N THR A 33 -4.52 -11.16 -3.45
CA THR A 33 -3.32 -11.99 -3.47
C THR A 33 -3.00 -12.47 -2.05
N GLN A 34 -2.42 -13.68 -1.92
CA GLN A 34 -1.97 -14.18 -0.61
C GLN A 34 -1.00 -13.20 0.06
N VAL A 35 -0.18 -12.50 -0.72
CA VAL A 35 0.77 -11.51 -0.22
C VAL A 35 0.04 -10.32 0.42
N ASN A 36 -0.93 -9.71 -0.28
CA ASN A 36 -1.68 -8.57 0.25
C ASN A 36 -2.43 -8.92 1.53
N VAL A 37 -3.13 -10.06 1.53
CA VAL A 37 -3.90 -10.53 2.70
C VAL A 37 -2.96 -10.80 3.89
N THR A 38 -1.81 -11.43 3.64
CA THR A 38 -0.83 -11.74 4.69
C THR A 38 -0.21 -10.48 5.28
N VAL A 39 0.17 -9.50 4.44
CA VAL A 39 0.74 -8.24 4.90
C VAL A 39 -0.28 -7.48 5.76
N ILE A 40 -1.52 -7.32 5.27
CA ILE A 40 -2.58 -6.63 6.02
C ILE A 40 -2.84 -7.31 7.37
N GLY A 41 -3.04 -8.63 7.38
CA GLY A 41 -3.28 -9.37 8.62
C GLY A 41 -2.13 -9.27 9.61
N ASN A 42 -0.88 -9.15 9.13
CA ASN A 42 0.27 -8.90 10.00
C ASN A 42 0.25 -7.50 10.60
N MET A 43 -0.11 -6.48 9.82
CA MET A 43 -0.21 -5.10 10.30
C MET A 43 -1.32 -4.96 11.34
N GLU A 44 -2.48 -5.57 11.10
CA GLU A 44 -3.60 -5.61 12.05
C GLU A 44 -3.18 -6.32 13.35
N ALA A 45 -2.51 -7.46 13.27
CA ALA A 45 -2.05 -8.19 14.46
C ALA A 45 -1.03 -7.41 15.32
N ARG A 46 -0.29 -6.48 14.69
CA ARG A 46 0.68 -5.60 15.36
C ARG A 46 0.11 -4.23 15.72
N ASN A 47 -1.17 -3.96 15.43
CA ASN A 47 -1.80 -2.64 15.54
C ASN A 47 -1.00 -1.53 14.84
N LEU A 48 -0.37 -1.84 13.71
CA LEU A 48 0.39 -0.86 12.94
C LEU A 48 -0.55 -0.02 12.07
N PRO A 49 -0.45 1.32 12.10
CA PRO A 49 -1.13 2.19 11.15
C PRO A 49 -0.82 1.77 9.71
N LEU A 50 -1.87 1.65 8.88
CA LEU A 50 -1.76 1.21 7.49
C LEU A 50 -2.47 2.21 6.58
N LEU A 51 -1.81 2.61 5.50
CA LEU A 51 -2.41 3.33 4.37
C LEU A 51 -2.28 2.49 3.10
N ILE A 52 -3.40 2.18 2.44
CA ILE A 52 -3.37 1.51 1.14
C ILE A 52 -3.26 2.56 0.03
N VAL A 53 -2.39 2.33 -0.94
CA VAL A 53 -2.23 3.19 -2.11
C VAL A 53 -2.59 2.38 -3.35
N ALA A 54 -3.75 2.67 -3.94
CA ALA A 54 -4.20 2.03 -5.18
C ALA A 54 -3.53 2.73 -6.36
N ASN A 55 -2.43 2.17 -6.85
CA ASN A 55 -1.56 2.78 -7.85
C ASN A 55 -1.94 2.39 -9.28
N LYS A 56 -1.41 3.12 -10.28
CA LYS A 56 -1.62 2.94 -11.71
C LYS A 56 -3.02 3.29 -12.23
N VAL A 57 -3.69 4.24 -11.59
CA VAL A 57 -5.04 4.68 -12.01
C VAL A 57 -5.09 5.37 -13.37
N ASP A 58 -3.93 5.63 -13.98
CA ASP A 58 -3.79 6.08 -15.37
C ASP A 58 -4.10 4.98 -16.41
N LEU A 59 -4.04 3.70 -16.02
CA LEU A 59 -4.28 2.61 -16.95
C LEU A 59 -5.78 2.40 -17.22
N PRO A 60 -6.19 2.04 -18.46
CA PRO A 60 -7.59 1.98 -18.85
C PRO A 60 -8.40 0.89 -18.13
N ASN A 61 -7.73 -0.14 -17.62
CA ASN A 61 -8.33 -1.23 -16.86
C ASN A 61 -8.11 -1.10 -15.35
N ALA A 62 -7.61 0.04 -14.88
CA ALA A 62 -7.44 0.28 -13.46
C ALA A 62 -8.81 0.45 -12.78
N ASP A 63 -9.05 -0.31 -11.73
CA ASP A 63 -10.24 -0.21 -10.89
C ASP A 63 -9.83 -0.16 -9.41
N PRO A 64 -9.48 1.04 -8.90
CA PRO A 64 -9.18 1.20 -7.48
C PRO A 64 -10.40 0.92 -6.60
N GLY A 65 -11.62 0.94 -7.14
CA GLY A 65 -12.86 0.61 -6.42
C GLY A 65 -12.84 -0.83 -5.90
N VAL A 66 -12.34 -1.78 -6.69
CA VAL A 66 -12.20 -3.19 -6.28
C VAL A 66 -11.29 -3.34 -5.07
N ILE A 67 -10.21 -2.56 -4.98
CA ILE A 67 -9.34 -2.53 -3.79
C ILE A 67 -10.09 -1.95 -2.58
N LYS A 68 -10.90 -0.90 -2.76
CA LYS A 68 -11.68 -0.31 -1.66
C LYS A 68 -12.72 -1.28 -1.12
N GLU A 69 -13.41 -1.99 -2.02
CA GLU A 69 -14.41 -2.99 -1.67
C GLU A 69 -13.77 -4.20 -0.97
N ALA A 70 -12.55 -4.56 -1.37
CA ALA A 70 -11.83 -5.67 -0.75
C ALA A 70 -11.36 -5.38 0.68
N PHE A 71 -11.01 -4.13 0.95
CA PHE A 71 -10.41 -3.70 2.22
C PHE A 71 -11.09 -2.42 2.77
N PRO A 72 -12.41 -2.45 3.02
CA PRO A 72 -13.20 -1.25 3.27
C PRO A 72 -12.81 -0.51 4.56
N GLN A 73 -12.33 -1.23 5.56
CA GLN A 73 -11.94 -0.70 6.87
C GLN A 73 -10.61 0.08 6.86
N HIS A 74 -9.78 -0.06 5.83
CA HIS A 74 -8.49 0.64 5.76
C HIS A 74 -8.60 1.96 4.98
N PRO A 75 -7.86 3.00 5.39
CA PRO A 75 -7.75 4.22 4.60
C PRO A 75 -7.03 3.87 3.30
N MET A 76 -7.52 4.45 2.21
CA MET A 76 -6.98 4.19 0.89
C MET A 76 -7.01 5.45 0.03
N VAL A 77 -5.97 5.63 -0.77
CA VAL A 77 -5.88 6.71 -1.77
C VAL A 77 -5.54 6.14 -3.15
N PRO A 78 -6.27 6.53 -4.20
CA PRO A 78 -5.92 6.21 -5.58
C PRO A 78 -4.85 7.18 -6.10
N VAL A 79 -3.83 6.65 -6.76
CA VAL A 79 -2.76 7.46 -7.37
C VAL A 79 -2.32 6.92 -8.72
N SER A 80 -1.79 7.81 -9.56
CA SER A 80 -0.86 7.43 -10.62
C SER A 80 0.50 7.96 -10.24
N ALA A 81 1.40 7.07 -9.82
CA ALA A 81 2.79 7.46 -9.57
C ALA A 81 3.52 7.89 -10.85
N LEU A 82 3.04 7.45 -12.03
CA LEU A 82 3.62 7.81 -13.32
C LEU A 82 3.23 9.23 -13.72
N GLU A 83 1.93 9.55 -13.66
CA GLU A 83 1.37 10.83 -14.11
C GLU A 83 1.28 11.88 -12.98
N GLY A 84 1.61 11.49 -11.74
CA GLY A 84 1.50 12.34 -10.56
C GLY A 84 0.06 12.58 -10.07
N VAL A 85 -0.93 11.86 -10.60
CA VAL A 85 -2.34 12.01 -10.22
C VAL A 85 -2.56 11.52 -8.80
N GLY A 86 -3.32 12.28 -7.99
CA GLY A 86 -3.70 11.89 -6.63
C GLY A 86 -2.62 12.08 -5.57
N MET A 87 -1.45 12.64 -5.93
CA MET A 87 -0.32 12.80 -5.01
C MET A 87 -0.61 13.78 -3.86
N ASP A 88 -1.34 14.86 -4.09
CA ASP A 88 -1.75 15.79 -3.02
C ASP A 88 -2.58 15.07 -1.96
N SER A 89 -3.61 14.31 -2.39
CA SER A 89 -4.42 13.48 -1.50
C SER A 89 -3.61 12.42 -0.77
N PHE A 90 -2.58 11.86 -1.42
CA PHE A 90 -1.66 10.93 -0.80
C PHE A 90 -0.85 11.61 0.32
N TYR A 91 -0.28 12.79 0.09
CA TYR A 91 0.45 13.53 1.13
C TYR A 91 -0.46 13.95 2.30
N GLU A 92 -1.69 14.37 2.03
CA GLU A 92 -2.69 14.64 3.07
C GLU A 92 -3.02 13.39 3.88
N ALA A 93 -3.20 12.24 3.22
CA ALA A 93 -3.44 10.98 3.89
C ALA A 93 -2.25 10.52 4.74
N LEU A 94 -1.01 10.74 4.27
CA LEU A 94 0.19 10.46 5.06
C LEU A 94 0.23 11.31 6.33
N ALA A 95 0.03 12.63 6.21
CA ALA A 95 0.03 13.53 7.35
C ALA A 95 -1.07 13.18 8.36
N LYS A 96 -2.25 12.74 7.88
CA LYS A 96 -3.35 12.32 8.75
C LYS A 96 -3.11 10.97 9.43
N GLN A 97 -2.46 10.03 8.74
CA GLN A 97 -2.32 8.66 9.19
C GLN A 97 -1.06 8.43 10.05
N PHE A 98 0.00 9.21 9.82
CA PHE A 98 1.32 9.01 10.43
C PHE A 98 1.93 10.28 11.05
N GLY A 99 1.31 11.46 10.88
CA GLY A 99 1.74 12.73 11.49
C GLY A 99 1.05 13.00 12.81
#